data_AF-A0A7X4BBV8-F1
#
_entry.id   AF-A0A7X4BBV8-F1
#
_cell.length_a   1.000
_cell.length_b   1.000
_cell.length_c   1.000
_cell.angle_alpha   90.00
_cell.angle_beta   90.00
_cell.angle_gamma   90.00
#
_symmetry.space_group_name_H-M   'P 1'
#
loop_
_entity.id
_entity.type
_entity.pdbx_description
1 polymer ?
#
loop_
_entity_poly.entity_id
_entity_poly.type
_entity_poly.pdbx_seq_one_letter_code
_entity_poly.pdbx_strand_id
1 'polypeptide(L)'
;MRYQSMTDEEKFRFDLTGFLVRPAILERDEIKAIVDQIDQIHHNKESLPPEHRAVPGGAASVLIDHPKVLEVLHEIIGSEVRLESCFSVWREKGRRHGELHGGGPRQADPIFGYRVNNGQIHAGMVRVVFE
;
A
#
# COMPACT_ATOMS: atom_id res chain seq x y z
N MET A 1 5.37 18.05 -10.49
CA MET A 1 4.20 17.57 -11.26
C MET A 1 2.98 17.59 -10.35
N ARG A 2 1.82 18.06 -10.80
CA ARG A 2 0.56 17.90 -10.04
C ARG A 2 0.00 16.52 -10.38
N TYR A 3 -0.05 15.64 -9.38
CA TYR A 3 -0.72 14.35 -9.46
C TYR A 3 -2.23 14.55 -9.63
N GLN A 4 -2.90 13.68 -10.37
CA GLN A 4 -4.35 13.72 -10.51
C GLN A 4 -4.99 13.25 -9.20
N SER A 5 -5.61 14.17 -8.45
CA SER A 5 -6.17 13.89 -7.12
C SER A 5 -7.33 12.88 -7.18
N MET A 6 -7.64 12.26 -6.04
CA MET A 6 -8.80 11.38 -5.86
C MET A 6 -10.09 12.05 -6.33
N THR A 7 -10.95 11.29 -7.00
CA THR A 7 -12.30 11.72 -7.36
C THR A 7 -13.19 11.88 -6.11
N ASP A 8 -14.29 12.62 -6.23
CA ASP A 8 -15.25 12.79 -5.13
C ASP A 8 -15.84 11.46 -4.65
N GLU A 9 -16.10 10.52 -5.58
CA GLU A 9 -16.55 9.17 -5.24
C GLU A 9 -15.46 8.39 -4.47
N GLU A 10 -14.19 8.48 -4.88
CA GLU A 10 -13.10 7.84 -4.16
C GLU A 10 -12.93 8.41 -2.75
N LYS A 11 -13.08 9.74 -2.59
CA LYS A 11 -13.06 10.40 -1.28
C LYS A 11 -14.23 9.94 -0.41
N PHE A 12 -15.43 9.91 -0.96
CA PHE A 12 -16.63 9.45 -0.27
C PHE A 12 -16.50 7.98 0.18
N ARG A 13 -15.97 7.10 -0.68
CA ARG A 13 -15.75 5.68 -0.34
C ARG A 13 -14.71 5.51 0.75
N PHE A 14 -13.61 6.24 0.65
CA PHE A 14 -12.56 6.19 1.66
C PHE A 14 -13.05 6.70 3.02
N ASP A 15 -13.79 7.81 3.05
CA ASP A 15 -14.42 8.35 4.26
C ASP A 15 -15.39 7.35 4.91
N LEU A 16 -16.22 6.69 4.09
CA LEU A 16 -17.22 5.74 4.59
C LEU A 16 -16.62 4.41 5.08
N THR A 17 -15.57 3.92 4.44
CA THR A 17 -15.12 2.53 4.62
C THR A 17 -13.70 2.39 5.17
N GLY A 18 -12.91 3.47 5.17
CA GLY A 18 -11.50 3.47 5.56
C GLY A 18 -10.56 2.84 4.54
N PHE A 19 -11.05 2.44 3.36
CA PHE A 19 -10.22 1.94 2.26
C PHE A 19 -10.80 2.32 0.89
N LEU A 20 -9.98 2.15 -0.15
CA LEU A 20 -10.42 2.23 -1.55
C LEU A 20 -9.63 1.21 -2.37
N VAL A 21 -10.17 0.82 -3.52
CA VAL A 21 -9.53 -0.11 -4.46
C VAL A 21 -9.41 0.56 -5.82
N ARG A 22 -8.18 0.64 -6.35
CA ARG A 22 -7.92 1.03 -7.74
C ARG A 22 -7.53 -0.22 -8.54
N PRO A 23 -8.39 -0.70 -9.45
CA PRO A 23 -8.10 -1.91 -10.20
C PRO A 23 -7.02 -1.65 -11.25
N ALA A 24 -6.21 -2.68 -11.52
CA ALA A 24 -5.30 -2.75 -12.67
C ALA A 24 -4.37 -1.52 -12.83
N ILE A 25 -3.74 -1.08 -11.74
CA ILE A 25 -2.78 0.04 -11.78
C ILE A 25 -1.37 -0.37 -12.24
N LEU A 26 -1.11 -1.68 -12.38
CA LEU A 26 0.16 -2.24 -12.85
C LEU A 26 -0.04 -2.95 -14.19
N GLU A 27 0.98 -2.90 -15.03
CA GLU A 27 1.02 -3.62 -16.30
C GLU A 27 1.31 -5.11 -16.10
N ARG A 28 0.92 -5.94 -17.09
CA ARG A 28 1.07 -7.41 -17.00
C ARG A 28 2.52 -7.85 -16.78
N ASP A 29 3.47 -7.18 -17.44
CA ASP A 29 4.89 -7.53 -17.34
C ASP A 29 5.48 -7.12 -15.99
N GLU A 30 5.02 -6.00 -15.42
CA GLU A 30 5.38 -5.59 -14.06
C GLU A 30 4.86 -6.59 -13.04
N ILE A 31 3.58 -6.98 -13.14
CA ILE A 31 2.98 -8.00 -12.28
C ILE A 31 3.78 -9.30 -12.37
N LYS A 32 4.10 -9.75 -13.58
CA LYS A 32 4.88 -10.98 -13.77
C LYS A 32 6.25 -10.90 -13.10
N ALA A 33 6.99 -9.81 -13.32
CA ALA A 33 8.33 -9.64 -12.75
C ALA A 33 8.30 -9.60 -11.21
N ILE A 34 7.31 -8.94 -10.62
CA ILE A 34 7.13 -8.85 -9.17
C ILE A 34 6.77 -10.21 -8.59
N VAL A 35 5.84 -10.94 -9.21
CA VAL A 35 5.43 -12.28 -8.78
C VAL A 35 6.61 -13.26 -8.86
N ASP A 36 7.36 -13.27 -9.96
CA ASP A 36 8.55 -14.12 -10.14
C ASP A 36 9.60 -13.80 -9.07
N GLN A 37 9.83 -12.52 -8.76
CA GLN A 37 10.74 -12.13 -7.68
C GLN A 37 10.25 -12.59 -6.31
N ILE A 38 8.97 -12.39 -5.98
CA ILE A 38 8.40 -12.81 -4.69
C ILE A 38 8.51 -14.32 -4.53
N ASP A 39 8.22 -15.10 -5.58
CA ASP A 39 8.41 -16.55 -5.57
C ASP A 39 9.86 -16.93 -5.23
N GLN A 40 10.84 -16.28 -5.86
CA GLN A 40 12.26 -16.49 -5.56
C GLN A 40 12.62 -16.06 -4.13
N ILE A 41 12.09 -14.95 -3.61
CA ILE A 41 12.31 -14.53 -2.21
C ILE A 41 11.87 -15.62 -1.22
N HIS A 42 10.73 -16.27 -1.46
CA HIS A 42 10.18 -17.29 -0.55
C HIS A 42 10.83 -18.67 -0.70
N HIS A 43 11.29 -19.04 -1.90
CA HIS A 43 11.75 -20.40 -2.18
C HIS A 43 13.26 -20.52 -2.46
N ASN A 44 13.91 -19.47 -2.96
CA ASN A 44 15.33 -19.51 -3.33
C ASN A 44 15.99 -18.10 -3.27
N LYS A 45 15.88 -17.42 -2.13
CA LYS A 45 16.34 -16.02 -2.00
C LYS A 45 17.80 -15.79 -2.39
N GLU A 46 18.67 -16.79 -2.23
CA GLU A 46 20.10 -16.67 -2.52
C GLU A 46 20.38 -16.59 -4.03
N SER A 47 19.42 -16.98 -4.87
CA SER A 47 19.50 -16.80 -6.33
C SER A 47 19.39 -15.33 -6.78
N LEU A 48 18.89 -14.46 -5.91
CA LEU A 48 18.77 -13.02 -6.17
C LEU A 48 20.01 -12.26 -5.65
N PRO A 49 20.37 -11.11 -6.29
CA PRO A 49 21.30 -10.15 -5.71
C PRO A 49 20.87 -9.74 -4.30
N PRO A 50 21.79 -9.52 -3.34
CA PRO A 50 21.47 -9.21 -1.94
C PRO A 50 20.39 -8.14 -1.75
N GLU A 51 20.44 -7.06 -2.52
CA GLU A 51 19.52 -5.93 -2.52
C GLU A 51 18.10 -6.25 -3.04
N HIS A 52 17.92 -7.39 -3.73
CA HIS A 52 16.64 -7.83 -4.29
C HIS A 52 15.97 -8.94 -3.47
N ARG A 53 16.62 -9.42 -2.40
CA ARG A 53 16.15 -10.56 -1.58
C ARG A 53 14.98 -10.22 -0.65
N ALA A 54 14.54 -8.98 -0.65
CA ALA A 54 13.38 -8.50 0.08
C ALA A 54 12.70 -7.38 -0.70
N VAL A 55 11.40 -7.22 -0.50
CA VAL A 55 10.69 -6.02 -0.96
C VAL A 55 11.13 -4.80 -0.12
N PRO A 56 11.20 -3.60 -0.73
CA PRO A 56 10.76 -3.25 -2.07
C PRO A 56 11.92 -3.24 -3.08
N GLY A 57 12.99 -4.01 -2.85
CA GLY A 57 14.09 -4.10 -3.82
C GLY A 57 13.69 -4.84 -5.10
N GLY A 58 14.52 -4.78 -6.14
CA GLY A 58 14.32 -5.51 -7.39
C GLY A 58 13.12 -5.03 -8.19
N ALA A 59 12.37 -5.95 -8.80
CA ALA A 59 11.17 -5.65 -9.58
C ALA A 59 10.09 -4.94 -8.74
N ALA A 60 10.00 -5.22 -7.44
CA ALA A 60 9.06 -4.56 -6.54
C ALA A 60 9.36 -3.07 -6.27
N SER A 61 10.50 -2.55 -6.72
CA SER A 61 10.88 -1.14 -6.49
C SER A 61 9.95 -0.15 -7.18
N VAL A 62 9.32 -0.54 -8.28
CA VAL A 62 8.31 0.28 -8.98
C VAL A 62 7.08 0.58 -8.12
N LEU A 63 6.88 -0.17 -7.03
CA LEU A 63 5.75 0.01 -6.11
C LEU A 63 5.97 1.13 -5.09
N ILE A 64 7.23 1.58 -4.87
CA ILE A 64 7.59 2.52 -3.79
C ILE A 64 6.89 3.87 -3.98
N ASP A 65 6.95 4.40 -5.20
CA ASP A 65 6.48 5.73 -5.58
C ASP A 65 5.48 5.69 -6.73
N HIS A 66 4.77 4.56 -6.86
CA HIS A 66 3.83 4.33 -7.95
C HIS A 66 2.85 5.53 -8.07
N PRO A 67 2.74 6.20 -9.23
CA PRO A 67 1.99 7.45 -9.36
C PRO A 67 0.53 7.34 -8.88
N LYS A 68 -0.14 6.22 -9.20
CA LYS A 68 -1.53 5.97 -8.77
C LYS A 68 -1.71 5.76 -7.27
N VAL A 69 -0.64 5.46 -6.55
CA VAL A 69 -0.61 5.38 -5.09
C VAL A 69 -0.29 6.74 -4.50
N LEU A 70 0.73 7.44 -5.01
CA LEU A 70 1.09 8.77 -4.52
C LEU A 70 -0.03 9.81 -4.71
N GLU A 71 -0.81 9.70 -5.79
CA GLU A 71 -2.05 10.49 -5.98
C GLU A 71 -2.98 10.40 -4.76
N VAL A 72 -3.14 9.20 -4.20
CA VAL A 72 -4.01 8.94 -3.04
C VAL A 72 -3.32 9.38 -1.74
N LEU A 73 -2.06 8.99 -1.54
CA LEU A 73 -1.33 9.28 -0.30
C LEU A 73 -1.17 10.78 -0.07
N HIS A 74 -0.89 11.56 -1.13
CA HIS A 74 -0.80 13.01 -1.01
C HIS A 74 -2.14 13.68 -0.71
N GLU A 75 -3.24 13.06 -1.13
CA GLU A 75 -4.58 13.56 -0.84
C GLU A 75 -4.99 13.28 0.61
N ILE A 76 -4.71 12.09 1.14
CA ILE A 76 -5.22 11.69 2.46
C ILE A 76 -4.23 11.86 3.61
N ILE A 77 -2.94 12.02 3.33
CA ILE A 77 -1.90 12.23 4.36
C ILE A 77 -1.36 13.67 4.28
N GLY A 78 -0.87 14.05 3.10
CA GLY A 78 -0.23 15.33 2.84
C GLY A 78 0.95 15.18 1.86
N SER A 79 1.59 16.29 1.49
CA SER A 79 2.64 16.33 0.46
C SER A 79 3.94 15.62 0.82
N GLU A 80 4.14 15.28 2.09
CA GLU A 80 5.32 14.60 2.59
C GLU A 80 4.90 13.26 3.20
N VAL A 81 5.30 12.17 2.56
CA VAL A 81 4.98 10.81 2.98
C VAL A 81 6.26 10.00 3.16
N ARG A 82 6.25 9.08 4.13
CA ARG A 82 7.37 8.19 4.42
C ARG A 82 6.89 6.75 4.39
N LEU A 83 7.58 5.91 3.61
CA LEU A 83 7.45 4.47 3.71
C LEU A 83 8.13 4.02 5.02
N GLU A 84 7.33 3.56 5.98
CA GLU A 84 7.82 3.12 7.29
C GLU A 84 8.26 1.65 7.28
N SER A 85 7.47 0.79 6.63
CA SER A 85 7.75 -0.64 6.54
C SER A 85 7.13 -1.24 5.28
N CYS A 86 7.70 -2.33 4.79
CA CYS A 86 7.15 -3.10 3.67
C CYS A 86 7.52 -4.57 3.82
N PHE A 87 6.67 -5.45 3.30
CA PHE A 87 6.86 -6.89 3.31
C PHE A 87 5.99 -7.55 2.24
N SER A 88 6.37 -8.75 1.80
CA SER A 88 5.53 -9.59 0.94
C SER A 88 4.87 -10.68 1.75
N VAL A 89 3.68 -11.11 1.32
CA VAL A 89 2.94 -12.21 1.92
C VAL A 89 2.77 -13.29 0.86
N TRP A 90 3.26 -14.50 1.15
CA TRP A 90 3.03 -15.68 0.34
C TRP A 90 2.19 -16.69 1.13
N ARG A 91 1.12 -17.19 0.52
CA ARG A 91 0.21 -18.15 1.17
C ARG A 91 -0.29 -19.18 0.18
N GLU A 92 -0.35 -20.42 0.62
CA GLU A 92 -1.02 -21.50 -0.10
C GLU A 92 -2.53 -21.48 0.18
N LYS A 93 -3.32 -21.96 -0.79
CA LYS A 93 -4.77 -22.13 -0.65
C LYS A 93 -5.09 -23.01 0.57
N GLY A 94 -5.98 -22.53 1.42
CA GLY A 94 -6.43 -23.25 2.62
C GLY A 94 -5.63 -22.98 3.89
N ARG A 95 -4.53 -22.21 3.82
CA ARG A 95 -3.86 -21.76 5.05
C ARG A 95 -4.70 -20.73 5.81
N ARG A 96 -4.67 -20.83 7.15
CA ARG A 96 -5.37 -19.92 8.05
C ARG A 96 -4.92 -18.47 7.83
N HIS A 97 -5.86 -17.53 7.85
CA HIS A 97 -5.60 -16.10 7.84
C HIS A 97 -5.61 -15.51 9.26
N GLY A 98 -5.09 -14.29 9.41
CA GLY A 98 -5.26 -13.51 10.64
C GLY A 98 -6.71 -13.10 10.86
N GLU A 99 -7.07 -12.85 12.12
CA GLU A 99 -8.35 -12.24 12.46
C GLU A 99 -8.34 -10.72 12.14
N LEU A 100 -9.49 -10.07 12.32
CA LEU A 100 -9.57 -8.61 12.25
C LEU A 100 -8.57 -7.98 13.25
N HIS A 101 -7.73 -7.07 12.74
CA HIS A 101 -6.69 -6.38 13.51
C HIS A 101 -6.52 -4.95 12.99
N GLY A 102 -6.16 -4.03 13.90
CA GLY A 102 -6.24 -2.59 13.66
C GLY A 102 -7.66 -2.07 13.90
N GLY A 103 -7.80 -0.85 14.38
CA GLY A 103 -9.07 -0.34 14.91
C GLY A 103 -9.26 -0.74 16.37
N GLY A 104 -9.25 0.23 17.30
CA GLY A 104 -9.57 -0.02 18.70
C GLY A 104 -10.00 1.24 19.43
N PRO A 105 -10.77 1.13 20.54
CA PRO A 105 -11.30 2.28 21.29
C PRO A 105 -10.21 3.26 21.78
N ARG A 106 -8.95 2.80 21.82
CA ARG A 106 -7.77 3.56 22.27
C ARG A 106 -6.94 4.14 21.13
N GLN A 107 -7.32 3.94 19.86
CA GLN A 107 -6.72 4.65 18.71
C GLN A 107 -7.26 6.07 18.55
N ALA A 108 -7.67 6.70 19.66
CA ALA A 108 -7.95 8.12 19.73
C ALA A 108 -6.66 8.98 19.69
N ASP A 109 -5.48 8.34 19.61
CA ASP A 109 -4.22 9.04 19.40
C ASP A 109 -4.34 9.92 18.14
N PRO A 110 -4.22 11.24 18.29
CA PRO A 110 -4.37 12.15 17.19
C PRO A 110 -3.43 11.89 16.02
N ILE A 111 -2.28 11.26 16.25
CA ILE A 111 -1.26 11.05 15.23
C ILE A 111 -1.65 9.90 14.29
N PHE A 112 -2.47 8.97 14.76
CA PHE A 112 -2.80 7.73 14.04
C PHE A 112 -4.27 7.64 13.61
N GLY A 113 -5.05 8.69 13.86
CA GLY A 113 -6.48 8.73 13.56
C GLY A 113 -6.81 9.20 12.13
N TYR A 114 -8.09 9.12 11.81
CA TYR A 114 -8.70 9.74 10.64
C TYR A 114 -9.39 11.04 11.06
N ARG A 115 -9.17 12.13 10.32
CA ARG A 115 -9.83 13.41 10.52
C ARG A 115 -10.14 14.10 9.20
N VAL A 116 -11.18 14.91 9.21
CA VAL A 116 -11.46 15.86 8.14
C VAL A 116 -11.41 17.27 8.71
N ASN A 117 -10.62 18.14 8.11
CA ASN A 117 -10.53 19.56 8.48
C ASN A 117 -10.56 20.42 7.21
N ASN A 118 -11.46 21.41 7.17
CA ASN A 118 -11.66 22.28 6.00
C ASN A 118 -11.80 21.51 4.66
N GLY A 119 -12.49 20.37 4.68
CA GLY A 119 -12.69 19.53 3.50
C GLY A 119 -11.47 18.68 3.09
N GLN A 120 -10.36 18.74 3.83
CA GLN A 120 -9.18 17.90 3.61
C GLN A 120 -9.18 16.70 4.55
N ILE A 121 -8.88 15.52 4.00
CA ILE A 121 -8.67 14.28 4.75
C ILE A 121 -7.26 14.26 5.33
N HIS A 122 -7.14 13.82 6.57
CA HIS A 122 -5.89 13.53 7.27
C HIS A 122 -5.98 12.13 7.91
N ALA A 123 -5.29 11.17 7.32
CA ALA A 123 -5.27 9.77 7.73
C ALA A 123 -3.86 9.35 8.19
N GLY A 124 -3.79 8.74 9.38
CA GLY A 124 -2.58 8.09 9.88
C GLY A 124 -2.55 6.59 9.55
N MET A 125 -1.35 5.98 9.63
CA MET A 125 -1.12 4.53 9.47
C MET A 125 -1.75 3.92 8.20
N VAL A 126 -1.77 4.67 7.10
CA VAL A 126 -2.30 4.17 5.82
C VAL A 126 -1.42 3.02 5.34
N ARG A 127 -2.06 1.91 4.97
CA ARG A 127 -1.40 0.76 4.38
C ARG A 127 -1.78 0.64 2.91
N VAL A 128 -0.77 0.50 2.05
CA VAL A 128 -0.92 0.20 0.63
C VAL A 128 -0.73 -1.29 0.43
N VAL A 129 -1.62 -1.92 -0.32
CA VAL A 129 -1.58 -3.36 -0.62
C VAL A 129 -1.72 -3.54 -2.12
N PHE A 130 -0.86 -4.38 -2.69
CA PHE A 130 -0.96 -4.89 -4.05
C PHE A 130 -1.27 -6.38 -3.95
N GLU A 131 -2.30 -6.84 -4.66
CA GLU A 131 -2.78 -8.23 -4.66
C GLU A 131 -2.80 -8.82 -6.07
#